data_AF-A0A397UCB7-F1
#
_entry.id   AF-A0A397UCB7-F1
#
_cell.length_a   1.000
_cell.length_b   1.000
_cell.length_c   1.000
_cell.angle_alpha   90.00
_cell.angle_beta   90.00
_cell.angle_gamma   90.00
#
_symmetry.space_group_name_H-M   'P 1'
#
loop_
_entity.id
_entity.type
_entity.pdbx_description
1 polymer ?
#
loop_
_entity_poly.entity_id
_entity_poly.type
_entity_poly.pdbx_seq_one_letter_code
_entity_poly.pdbx_strand_id
1 'polypeptide(L)'
;MNKNFSLIILLLAIFSMVKANDNWENCFTDGLNATGILDVQFDPDPIFAPGPKVTTFKIKGDIGNLGAEHGNIFSNYAEVTVDYMSNPEGNNPAYLFPVPPGQKNFEMELDIATHSSVLQNHVLVFKLSDLNEDIGCVKFKRTAFTQ
;
A
#
# COMPACT_ATOMS: atom_id res chain seq x y z
N MET A 1 41.81 -30.02 -22.35
CA MET A 1 40.57 -29.57 -23.00
C MET A 1 39.58 -29.18 -21.93
N ASN A 2 39.17 -27.90 -21.91
CA ASN A 2 38.02 -27.26 -21.25
C ASN A 2 37.49 -27.87 -19.93
N LYS A 3 37.28 -27.07 -18.88
CA LYS A 3 36.31 -25.96 -18.88
C LYS A 3 36.67 -24.92 -17.81
N ASN A 4 36.64 -23.65 -18.23
CA ASN A 4 36.55 -22.49 -17.35
C ASN A 4 35.35 -22.67 -16.41
N PHE A 5 35.60 -22.88 -15.12
CA PHE A 5 34.56 -22.70 -14.10
C PHE A 5 34.42 -21.20 -13.87
N SER A 6 33.68 -20.57 -14.79
CA SER A 6 33.12 -19.24 -14.58
C SER A 6 32.08 -19.40 -13.49
N LEU A 7 32.49 -19.22 -12.23
CA LEU A 7 31.57 -19.10 -11.12
C LEU A 7 30.84 -17.77 -11.33
N ILE A 8 29.74 -17.85 -12.07
CA ILE A 8 28.74 -16.79 -12.15
C ILE A 8 28.32 -16.57 -10.70
N ILE A 9 28.79 -15.46 -10.11
CA ILE A 9 28.16 -14.85 -8.95
C ILE A 9 26.79 -14.45 -9.47
N LEU A 10 25.85 -15.40 -9.46
CA LEU A 10 24.45 -15.10 -9.55
C LEU A 10 24.22 -14.30 -8.27
N LEU A 11 24.17 -12.98 -8.43
CA LEU A 11 23.67 -12.06 -7.43
C LEU A 11 22.24 -12.52 -7.15
N LEU A 12 22.13 -13.53 -6.29
CA LEU A 12 20.98 -13.79 -5.46
C LEU A 12 20.96 -12.64 -4.44
N ALA A 13 20.78 -11.42 -4.95
CA ALA A 13 19.87 -10.47 -4.33
C ALA A 13 18.49 -11.14 -4.41
N ILE A 14 18.32 -12.22 -3.65
CA ILE A 14 17.07 -12.53 -3.02
C ILE A 14 16.88 -11.28 -2.21
N PHE A 15 16.14 -10.32 -2.78
CA PHE A 15 15.57 -9.23 -2.05
C PHE A 15 14.94 -9.91 -0.87
N SER A 16 15.63 -9.78 0.24
CA SER A 16 15.17 -10.14 1.54
C SER A 16 14.08 -9.10 1.81
N MET A 17 12.95 -9.24 1.11
CA MET A 17 11.64 -8.74 1.50
C MET A 17 11.27 -9.57 2.73
N VAL A 18 12.07 -9.41 3.79
CA VAL A 18 11.89 -10.04 5.09
C VAL A 18 10.70 -9.34 5.67
N LYS A 19 9.49 -9.78 5.32
CA LYS A 19 8.22 -9.39 5.97
C LYS A 19 8.17 -7.89 6.33
N ALA A 20 8.55 -7.01 5.41
CA ALA A 20 8.66 -5.56 5.64
C ALA A 20 7.31 -4.85 5.85
N ASN A 21 6.25 -5.61 6.18
CA ASN A 21 4.88 -5.13 6.33
C ASN A 21 4.14 -5.90 7.45
N ASP A 22 4.87 -6.53 8.38
CA ASP A 22 4.28 -7.07 9.61
C ASP A 22 3.63 -5.93 10.43
N ASN A 23 2.55 -6.22 11.17
CA ASN A 23 1.73 -5.27 11.96
C ASN A 23 0.75 -4.37 11.18
N TRP A 24 0.17 -4.86 10.09
CA TRP A 24 -1.02 -4.23 9.51
C TRP A 24 -2.29 -4.65 10.27
N GLU A 25 -3.29 -3.77 10.28
CA GLU A 25 -4.62 -4.03 10.83
C GLU A 25 -5.67 -3.72 9.74
N ASN A 26 -6.75 -4.52 9.67
CA ASN A 26 -7.94 -4.13 8.91
C ASN A 26 -8.59 -2.92 9.60
N CYS A 27 -9.05 -1.94 8.83
CA CYS A 27 -9.74 -0.79 9.40
C CYS A 27 -11.23 -1.07 9.67
N PHE A 28 -11.85 -2.00 8.93
CA PHE A 28 -13.25 -2.35 9.14
C PHE A 28 -13.43 -3.16 10.41
N THR A 29 -14.26 -2.66 11.31
CA THR A 29 -14.61 -3.32 12.58
C THR A 29 -15.63 -4.44 12.40
N ASP A 30 -16.38 -4.41 11.29
CA ASP A 30 -17.61 -5.19 11.11
C ASP A 30 -17.40 -6.49 10.33
N GLY A 31 -16.15 -6.95 10.19
CA GLY A 31 -15.86 -8.29 9.66
C GLY A 31 -16.06 -8.44 8.14
N LEU A 32 -16.20 -7.35 7.38
CA LEU A 32 -15.84 -7.36 5.96
C LEU A 32 -14.39 -7.85 5.89
N ASN A 33 -14.21 -9.08 5.42
CA ASN A 33 -12.90 -9.72 5.22
C ASN A 33 -12.15 -8.92 4.13
N ALA A 34 -11.57 -7.77 4.50
CA ALA A 34 -10.65 -7.02 3.67
C ALA A 34 -9.36 -7.82 3.41
N THR A 35 -9.14 -8.90 4.17
CA THR A 35 -8.09 -9.89 3.94
C THR A 35 -8.32 -10.56 2.59
N GLY A 36 -7.69 -10.00 1.55
CA GLY A 36 -7.79 -10.44 0.16
C GLY A 36 -8.30 -9.39 -0.83
N ILE A 37 -8.91 -8.30 -0.35
CA ILE A 37 -9.43 -7.22 -1.22
C ILE A 37 -8.37 -6.15 -1.49
N LEU A 38 -7.54 -5.83 -0.49
CA LEU A 38 -6.49 -4.82 -0.59
C LEU A 38 -5.24 -5.34 0.10
N ASP A 39 -4.15 -5.46 -0.65
CA ASP A 39 -2.81 -5.78 -0.15
C ASP A 39 -1.88 -4.61 -0.46
N VAL A 40 -1.10 -4.22 0.54
CA VAL A 40 -0.18 -3.08 0.43
C VAL A 40 1.17 -3.50 1.00
N GLN A 41 2.19 -3.36 0.17
CA GLN A 41 3.59 -3.54 0.52
C GLN A 41 4.34 -2.26 0.22
N PHE A 42 5.38 -1.93 0.99
CA PHE A 42 6.15 -0.72 0.70
C PHE A 42 7.60 -0.84 1.13
N ASP A 43 8.47 -0.10 0.43
CA ASP A 43 9.90 -0.06 0.68
C ASP A 43 10.41 1.39 0.57
N PRO A 44 11.18 1.90 1.54
CA PRO A 44 11.54 1.24 2.81
C PRO A 44 10.36 1.12 3.79
N ASP A 45 10.44 0.15 4.70
CA ASP A 45 9.63 0.10 5.93
C ASP A 45 10.54 0.24 7.17
N PRO A 46 10.38 1.26 8.03
CA PRO A 46 9.43 2.39 7.94
C PRO A 46 9.65 3.31 6.74
N ILE A 47 8.66 4.12 6.39
CA ILE A 47 8.76 5.12 5.31
C ILE A 47 9.86 6.16 5.59
N PHE A 48 10.34 6.86 4.57
CA PHE A 48 11.27 7.97 4.77
C PHE A 48 10.67 9.10 5.62
N ALA A 49 11.54 9.80 6.36
CA ALA A 49 11.16 11.01 7.08
C ALA A 49 10.68 12.12 6.11
N PRO A 50 9.90 13.11 6.59
CA PRO A 50 9.45 14.21 5.74
C PRO A 50 10.59 14.88 4.97
N GLY A 51 10.43 14.99 3.64
CA GLY A 51 11.49 15.43 2.75
C GLY A 51 11.33 14.94 1.31
N PRO A 52 12.37 15.06 0.47
CA PRO A 52 12.28 14.78 -0.96
C PRO A 52 12.42 13.28 -1.32
N LYS A 53 12.86 12.43 -0.38
CA LYS A 53 12.96 10.99 -0.63
C LYS A 53 11.56 10.38 -0.70
N VAL A 54 11.35 9.47 -1.65
CA VAL A 54 10.06 8.80 -1.87
C VAL A 54 10.09 7.39 -1.32
N THR A 55 8.97 6.95 -0.74
CA THR A 55 8.70 5.54 -0.46
C THR A 55 7.87 4.98 -1.59
N THR A 56 8.23 3.79 -2.08
CA THR A 56 7.47 3.09 -3.11
C THR A 56 6.46 2.16 -2.46
N PHE A 57 5.18 2.37 -2.77
CA PHE A 57 4.07 1.54 -2.33
C PHE A 57 3.61 0.66 -3.49
N LYS A 58 3.57 -0.65 -3.27
CA LYS A 58 2.97 -1.63 -4.17
C LYS A 58 1.60 -1.98 -3.64
N ILE A 59 0.57 -1.64 -4.40
CA ILE A 59 -0.83 -1.79 -4.00
C ILE A 59 -1.49 -2.76 -4.96
N LYS A 60 -2.12 -3.79 -4.39
CA LYS A 60 -2.91 -4.78 -5.11
C LYS A 60 -4.32 -4.76 -4.58
N GLY A 61 -5.28 -4.82 -5.49
CA GLY A 61 -6.67 -5.00 -5.11
C GLY A 61 -7.36 -6.07 -5.93
N ASP A 62 -8.34 -6.73 -5.33
CA ASP A 62 -9.22 -7.69 -5.98
C ASP A 62 -10.63 -7.52 -5.41
N ILE A 63 -11.63 -7.31 -6.26
CA ILE A 63 -13.05 -7.22 -5.84
C ILE A 63 -13.52 -8.53 -5.16
N GLY A 64 -12.80 -9.63 -5.39
CA GLY A 64 -13.07 -10.92 -4.76
C GLY A 64 -14.43 -11.47 -5.16
N ASN A 65 -15.20 -11.95 -4.18
CA ASN A 65 -16.57 -12.44 -4.35
C ASN A 65 -17.62 -11.42 -3.87
N LEU A 66 -17.26 -10.14 -3.70
CA LEU A 66 -18.24 -9.07 -3.48
C LEU A 66 -19.16 -8.85 -4.71
N GLY A 67 -18.96 -9.63 -5.77
CA GLY A 67 -19.78 -9.70 -6.99
C GLY A 67 -21.25 -9.98 -6.71
N ALA A 68 -22.02 -8.90 -6.63
CA ALA A 68 -23.36 -8.66 -7.19
C ALA A 68 -23.80 -7.22 -6.84
N GLU A 69 -23.37 -6.69 -5.70
CA GLU A 69 -23.72 -5.35 -5.21
C GLU A 69 -22.73 -4.26 -5.67
N HIS A 70 -21.43 -4.58 -5.83
CA HIS A 70 -20.38 -3.61 -6.25
C HIS A 70 -19.80 -3.86 -7.66
N GLY A 71 -20.42 -4.75 -8.44
CA GLY A 71 -19.96 -5.13 -9.78
C GLY A 71 -18.90 -6.24 -9.79
N ASN A 72 -18.53 -6.71 -10.99
CA ASN A 72 -17.52 -7.74 -11.21
C ASN A 72 -16.14 -7.16 -11.58
N ILE A 73 -16.07 -5.83 -11.70
CA ILE A 73 -14.93 -5.05 -12.17
C ILE A 73 -14.94 -3.69 -11.48
N PHE A 74 -13.78 -3.07 -11.32
CA PHE A 74 -13.67 -1.72 -10.79
C PHE A 74 -14.32 -0.71 -11.75
N SER A 75 -15.10 0.22 -11.21
CA SER A 75 -15.70 1.29 -11.99
C SER A 75 -14.69 2.38 -12.36
N ASN A 76 -15.11 3.34 -13.19
CA ASN A 76 -14.31 4.52 -13.52
C ASN A 76 -14.11 5.49 -12.34
N TYR A 77 -14.77 5.24 -11.20
CA TYR A 77 -14.68 6.02 -9.97
C TYR A 77 -13.91 5.30 -8.87
N ALA A 78 -13.35 4.12 -9.16
CA ALA A 78 -12.55 3.39 -8.20
C ALA A 78 -11.23 4.12 -7.92
N GLU A 79 -10.87 4.21 -6.65
CA GLU A 79 -9.67 4.93 -6.21
C GLU A 79 -9.06 4.32 -4.95
N VAL A 80 -7.75 4.53 -4.82
CA VAL A 80 -7.02 4.29 -3.58
C VAL A 80 -6.67 5.62 -2.94
N THR A 81 -7.11 5.80 -1.70
CA THR A 81 -6.70 6.93 -0.85
C THR A 81 -5.61 6.49 0.13
N VAL A 82 -4.57 7.31 0.28
CA VAL A 82 -3.48 7.14 1.24
C VAL A 82 -3.52 8.30 2.24
N ASP A 83 -3.95 8.02 3.47
CA ASP A 83 -4.02 8.98 4.57
C ASP A 83 -2.81 8.80 5.52
N TYR A 84 -2.18 9.91 5.91
CA TYR A 84 -1.10 9.94 6.90
C TYR A 84 -1.61 10.50 8.24
N MET A 85 -2.21 9.65 9.07
CA MET A 85 -2.75 10.06 10.36
C MET A 85 -1.65 10.18 11.41
N SER A 86 -1.23 11.40 11.74
CA SER A 86 -0.18 11.66 12.74
C SER A 86 -0.46 12.85 13.65
N ASN A 87 -1.37 13.74 13.23
CA ASN A 87 -1.80 14.90 13.99
C ASN A 87 -3.29 14.76 14.38
N PRO A 88 -3.63 14.56 15.66
CA PRO A 88 -5.02 14.44 16.11
C PRO A 88 -5.77 15.78 16.15
N GLU A 89 -5.07 16.91 16.17
CA GLU A 89 -5.66 18.25 16.30
C GLU A 89 -5.57 19.09 15.00
N GLY A 90 -4.98 18.53 13.94
CA GLY A 90 -4.73 19.23 12.67
C GLY A 90 -5.06 18.42 11.43
N ASN A 91 -4.81 19.01 10.26
CA ASN A 91 -5.06 18.35 8.99
C ASN A 91 -3.96 17.31 8.69
N ASN A 92 -4.39 16.08 8.46
CA ASN A 92 -3.53 14.99 8.01
C ASN A 92 -3.49 14.99 6.47
N PRO A 93 -2.30 14.81 5.85
CA PRO A 93 -2.22 14.76 4.40
C PRO A 93 -2.87 13.47 3.87
N ALA A 94 -3.58 13.62 2.75
CA ALA A 94 -4.26 12.55 2.04
C ALA A 94 -3.97 12.66 0.54
N TYR A 95 -3.74 11.53 -0.11
CA TYR A 95 -3.47 11.44 -1.54
C TYR A 95 -4.43 10.45 -2.17
N LEU A 96 -4.97 10.80 -3.34
CA LEU A 96 -5.96 10.00 -4.07
C LEU A 96 -5.36 9.57 -5.40
N PHE A 97 -5.46 8.27 -5.68
CA PHE A 97 -4.93 7.67 -6.90
C PHE A 97 -6.01 6.84 -7.60
N PRO A 98 -6.31 7.11 -8.87
CA PRO A 98 -7.34 6.36 -9.60
C PRO A 98 -6.90 4.91 -9.82
N VAL A 99 -7.83 3.98 -9.63
CA VAL A 99 -7.65 2.56 -9.96
C VAL A 99 -7.98 2.35 -11.44
N PRO A 100 -7.20 1.54 -12.18
CA PRO A 100 -7.54 1.18 -13.56
C PRO A 100 -8.92 0.50 -13.66
N PRO A 101 -9.88 1.08 -14.39
CA PRO A 101 -11.24 0.53 -14.46
C PRO A 101 -11.32 -0.70 -15.36
N GLY A 102 -12.42 -1.44 -15.24
CA GLY A 102 -12.75 -2.53 -16.16
C GLY A 102 -12.06 -3.86 -15.86
N GLN A 103 -11.25 -3.94 -14.81
CA GLN A 103 -10.61 -5.16 -14.34
C GLN A 103 -11.17 -5.58 -12.99
N LYS A 104 -11.16 -6.89 -12.72
CA LYS A 104 -11.56 -7.43 -11.41
C LYS A 104 -10.49 -7.22 -10.34
N ASN A 105 -9.24 -7.18 -10.78
CA ASN A 105 -8.07 -6.95 -9.95
C ASN A 105 -7.20 -5.84 -10.54
N PHE A 106 -6.35 -5.26 -9.71
CA PHE A 106 -5.33 -4.31 -10.14
C PHE A 106 -4.04 -4.50 -9.35
N GLU A 107 -2.96 -4.03 -9.96
CA GLU A 107 -1.68 -3.80 -9.29
C GLU A 107 -1.18 -2.43 -9.74
N MET A 108 -0.72 -1.63 -8.80
CA MET A 108 -0.15 -0.32 -9.06
C MET A 108 1.01 -0.02 -8.12
N GLU A 109 1.95 0.79 -8.60
CA GLU A 109 3.08 1.29 -7.81
C GLU A 109 2.96 2.81 -7.68
N LEU A 110 3.16 3.31 -6.46
CA LEU A 110 3.07 4.73 -6.11
C LEU A 110 4.33 5.17 -5.40
N ASP A 111 4.95 6.24 -5.90
CA ASP A 111 6.08 6.88 -5.23
C ASP A 111 5.59 8.14 -4.51
N ILE A 112 5.62 8.11 -3.17
CA ILE A 112 5.11 9.23 -2.35
C ILE A 112 6.23 9.74 -1.44
N ALA A 113 6.49 11.04 -1.52
CA ALA A 113 7.33 11.74 -0.56
C ALA A 113 6.53 12.07 0.69
N THR A 114 7.07 11.75 1.87
CA THR A 114 6.40 12.03 3.14
C THR A 114 6.23 13.54 3.33
N HIS A 115 4.98 13.97 3.52
CA HIS A 115 4.65 15.38 3.68
C HIS A 115 5.24 15.98 4.97
N SER A 116 5.57 17.27 4.95
CA SER A 116 6.24 18.00 6.05
C SER A 116 5.47 18.01 7.38
N SER A 117 4.15 17.80 7.34
CA SER A 117 3.29 17.77 8.52
C SER A 117 3.22 16.40 9.21
N VAL A 118 3.78 15.34 8.61
CA VAL A 118 3.72 14.00 9.19
C VAL A 118 4.68 13.87 10.37
N LEU A 119 4.14 13.48 11.53
CA LEU A 119 4.91 13.29 12.75
C LEU A 119 5.43 11.86 12.88
N GLN A 120 6.45 11.66 13.72
CA GLN A 120 7.14 10.38 13.89
C GLN A 120 6.20 9.22 14.27
N ASN A 121 5.26 9.47 15.19
CA ASN A 121 4.18 8.54 15.47
C ASN A 121 3.05 8.78 14.47
N HIS A 122 2.84 7.81 13.58
CA HIS A 122 1.87 7.94 12.51
C HIS A 122 1.18 6.61 12.19
N VAL A 123 0.04 6.72 11.53
CA VAL A 123 -0.70 5.61 10.96
C VAL A 123 -0.89 5.90 9.49
N LEU A 124 -0.38 5.03 8.64
CA LEU A 124 -0.70 5.03 7.21
C LEU A 124 -2.00 4.28 7.04
N VAL A 125 -2.99 4.88 6.39
CA VAL A 125 -4.26 4.23 6.08
C VAL A 125 -4.44 4.21 4.58
N PHE A 126 -4.62 3.03 4.03
CA PHE A 126 -4.92 2.81 2.62
C PHE A 126 -6.38 2.38 2.54
N LYS A 127 -7.18 3.13 1.78
CA LYS A 127 -8.58 2.81 1.51
C LYS A 127 -8.75 2.58 0.03
N LEU A 128 -9.41 1.49 -0.33
CA LEU A 128 -9.90 1.22 -1.67
C LEU A 128 -11.40 1.50 -1.65
N SER A 129 -11.82 2.45 -2.48
CA SER A 129 -13.21 2.87 -2.59
C SER A 129 -13.66 2.71 -4.03
N ASP A 130 -14.92 2.35 -4.23
CA ASP A 130 -15.57 2.34 -5.54
C ASP A 130 -17.03 2.79 -5.38
N LEU A 131 -17.53 3.59 -6.32
CA LEU A 131 -18.89 4.14 -6.31
C LEU A 131 -19.30 4.83 -4.98
N ASN A 132 -18.33 5.48 -4.31
CA ASN A 132 -18.44 6.13 -3.00
C ASN A 132 -18.60 5.19 -1.80
N GLU A 133 -18.26 3.92 -1.96
CA GLU A 133 -18.24 2.94 -0.88
C GLU A 133 -16.82 2.45 -0.63
N ASP A 134 -16.41 2.42 0.63
CA ASP A 134 -15.12 1.85 1.03
C ASP A 134 -15.25 0.32 1.03
N ILE A 135 -14.55 -0.34 0.11
CA ILE A 135 -14.60 -1.80 -0.07
C ILE A 135 -13.34 -2.51 0.45
N GLY A 136 -12.24 -1.78 0.64
CA GLY A 136 -11.00 -2.29 1.23
C GLY A 136 -10.34 -1.27 2.14
N CYS A 137 -9.78 -1.69 3.27
CA CYS A 137 -8.96 -0.79 4.09
C CYS A 137 -7.90 -1.54 4.89
N VAL A 138 -6.67 -1.05 4.81
CA VAL A 138 -5.54 -1.54 5.63
C VAL A 138 -4.82 -0.36 6.27
N LYS A 139 -4.36 -0.53 7.51
CA LYS A 139 -3.59 0.49 8.22
C LYS A 139 -2.30 -0.05 8.83
N PHE A 140 -1.26 0.79 8.82
CA PHE A 140 0.06 0.48 9.34
C PHE A 140 0.44 1.51 10.40
N LYS A 141 0.59 1.08 11.65
CA LYS A 141 1.07 1.94 12.73
C LYS A 141 2.59 1.95 12.73
N ARG A 142 3.19 3.14 12.81
CA ARG A 142 4.64 3.34 12.84
C ARG A 142 5.01 4.39 13.89
N THR A 143 6.18 4.20 14.50
CA THR A 143 6.71 5.06 15.57
C THR A 143 8.08 5.63 15.21
N ALA A 144 8.49 5.49 13.95
CA ALA A 144 9.79 5.89 13.44
C ALA A 144 9.73 6.07 11.91
N PHE A 145 10.75 6.73 11.38
CA PHE A 145 11.02 6.85 9.95
C PHE A 145 12.33 6.16 9.59
N THR A 146 12.48 5.78 8.33
CA THR A 146 13.79 5.44 7.75
C THR A 146 14.64 6.70 7.56
N GLN A 147 15.94 6.58 7.83
CA GLN A 147 16.94 7.66 7.72
C GLN A 147 17.48 7.80 6.28
#